data_AF-A0A938EG60-F1
#
_entry.id   AF-A0A938EG60-F1
#
_cell.length_a   1.000
_cell.length_b   1.000
_cell.length_c   1.000
_cell.angle_alpha   90.00
_cell.angle_beta   90.00
_cell.angle_gamma   90.00
#
_symmetry.space_group_name_H-M   'P 1'
#
loop_
_entity.id
_entity.type
_entity.pdbx_description
1 polymer ?
#
loop_
_entity_poly.entity_id
_entity_poly.type
_entity_poly.pdbx_seq_one_letter_code
_entity_poly.pdbx_strand_id
1 'polypeptide(L)'
;MALGLGTLAVVFETAGRVDGQPQLDGAQGPIAVVALNVFVAFFAASWGPVVWVLLGEMSPNSVRAAALSVGVMANWIANFVVSERFPELVQVGLGIACGLFAVSAVLSLLYVWRFVRETKGTELEQMDALESGPPRLPAS
;
A
#
# COMPACT_ATOMS: atom_id res chain seq x y z
N MET A 1 -3.28 9.11 -2.30
CA MET A 1 -3.20 7.78 -2.93
C MET A 1 -4.59 7.19 -3.22
N ALA A 2 -5.36 6.78 -2.20
CA ALA A 2 -6.70 6.17 -2.39
C ALA A 2 -7.66 7.04 -3.22
N LEU A 3 -7.69 8.36 -2.97
CA LEU A 3 -8.49 9.30 -3.78
C LEU A 3 -8.07 9.32 -5.25
N GLY A 4 -6.77 9.24 -5.56
CA GLY A 4 -6.29 9.19 -6.95
C GLY A 4 -6.76 7.92 -7.66
N LEU A 5 -6.65 6.76 -6.99
CA LEU A 5 -7.15 5.49 -7.51
C LEU A 5 -8.68 5.46 -7.63
N GLY A 6 -9.40 6.04 -6.67
CA GLY A 6 -10.86 6.16 -6.71
C GLY A 6 -11.34 7.05 -7.84
N THR A 7 -10.68 8.19 -8.08
CA THR A 7 -10.96 9.04 -9.23
C THR A 7 -10.70 8.31 -10.55
N LEU A 8 -9.59 7.57 -10.66
CA LEU A 8 -9.32 6.73 -11.84
C LEU A 8 -10.41 5.67 -12.03
N ALA A 9 -10.86 5.02 -10.95
CA ALA A 9 -11.93 4.04 -11.01
C ALA A 9 -13.21 4.64 -11.61
N VAL A 10 -13.63 5.82 -11.13
CA VAL A 10 -14.82 6.52 -11.64
C VAL A 10 -14.61 6.95 -13.09
N VAL A 11 -13.44 7.49 -13.44
CA VAL A 11 -13.15 7.95 -14.81
C VAL A 11 -13.19 6.79 -15.79
N PHE A 12 -12.55 5.66 -15.50
CA PHE A 12 -12.55 4.50 -16.39
C PHE A 12 -13.89 3.75 -16.43
N GLU A 13 -14.67 3.80 -15.34
CA GLU A 13 -16.02 3.20 -15.33
C GLU A 13 -17.02 4.02 -16.14
N THR A 14 -16.90 5.35 -16.12
CA THR A 14 -17.76 6.29 -16.84
C THR A 14 -17.26 6.63 -18.25
N ALA A 15 -16.10 6.11 -18.65
CA ALA A 15 -15.56 6.28 -19.99
C ALA A 15 -16.47 5.62 -21.04
N GLY A 16 -16.63 6.28 -22.19
CA GLY A 16 -17.22 5.64 -23.36
C GLY A 16 -16.39 4.41 -23.76
N ARG A 17 -17.01 3.42 -24.40
CA ARG A 17 -16.30 2.23 -24.90
C ARG A 17 -16.40 2.20 -26.41
N VAL A 18 -15.25 2.18 -27.09
CA VAL A 18 -15.14 1.99 -28.54
C VAL A 18 -14.32 0.72 -28.75
N ASP A 19 -14.85 -0.25 -29.50
CA ASP A 19 -14.25 -1.57 -29.69
C ASP A 19 -13.92 -2.32 -28.38
N GLY A 20 -14.73 -2.10 -27.35
CA GLY A 20 -14.55 -2.71 -26.02
C GLY A 20 -13.44 -2.09 -25.17
N GLN A 21 -12.74 -1.07 -25.68
CA GLN A 21 -11.71 -0.34 -24.95
C GLN A 21 -12.26 0.98 -24.40
N PRO A 22 -11.84 1.40 -23.19
CA PRO A 22 -12.24 2.68 -22.63
C PRO A 22 -11.64 3.83 -23.44
N GLN A 23 -12.51 4.69 -23.98
CA GLN A 23 -12.15 5.92 -24.67
C GLN A 23 -12.46 7.11 -23.75
N LEU A 24 -11.40 7.85 -23.40
CA LEU A 24 -11.48 9.02 -22.55
C LEU A 24 -11.71 10.27 -23.41
N ASP A 25 -12.87 10.88 -23.28
CA ASP A 25 -13.23 12.07 -24.05
C ASP A 25 -13.28 13.34 -23.18
N GLY A 26 -12.98 14.48 -23.81
CA GLY A 26 -13.04 15.79 -23.17
C GLY A 26 -12.18 15.89 -21.90
N ALA A 27 -12.83 16.17 -20.76
CA ALA A 27 -12.15 16.37 -19.48
C ALA A 27 -11.65 15.08 -18.82
N GLN A 28 -12.10 13.89 -19.25
CA GLN A 28 -11.75 12.62 -18.62
C GLN A 28 -10.24 12.31 -18.72
N GLY A 29 -9.63 12.60 -19.87
CA GLY A 29 -8.20 12.37 -20.10
C GLY A 29 -7.31 13.16 -19.13
N PRO A 30 -7.40 14.49 -19.08
CA PRO A 30 -6.64 15.30 -18.13
C PRO A 30 -6.88 14.92 -16.66
N ILE A 31 -8.14 14.64 -16.29
CA ILE A 31 -8.48 14.21 -14.92
C ILE A 31 -7.78 12.89 -14.59
N ALA A 32 -7.78 11.91 -15.50
CA ALA A 32 -7.10 10.64 -15.30
C ALA A 32 -5.58 10.84 -15.10
N VAL A 33 -4.95 11.68 -15.92
CA VAL A 33 -3.51 11.96 -15.80
C VAL A 33 -3.18 12.59 -14.45
N VAL A 34 -3.94 13.60 -14.02
CA VAL A 34 -3.73 14.25 -12.72
C VAL A 34 -3.97 13.25 -11.58
N ALA A 35 -5.05 12.47 -11.63
CA ALA A 35 -5.37 11.47 -10.63
C ALA A 35 -4.28 10.39 -10.50
N LEU A 36 -3.73 9.92 -11.64
CA LEU A 36 -2.62 8.98 -11.68
C LEU A 36 -1.35 9.57 -11.07
N ASN A 37 -1.00 10.82 -11.39
CA ASN A 37 0.17 11.49 -10.80
C ASN A 37 0.01 11.69 -9.30
N VAL A 38 -1.19 12.06 -8.83
CA VAL A 38 -1.50 12.11 -7.40
C VAL A 38 -1.31 10.73 -6.76
N PHE A 39 -1.82 9.66 -7.38
CA PHE A 39 -1.58 8.31 -6.88
C PHE A 39 -0.08 8.01 -6.74
N VAL A 40 0.70 8.21 -7.81
CA VAL A 40 2.14 7.91 -7.85
C VAL A 40 2.91 8.74 -6.82
N ALA A 41 2.68 10.06 -6.77
CA ALA A 41 3.39 10.96 -5.85
C ALA A 41 3.16 10.57 -4.39
N PHE A 42 1.92 10.28 -4.00
CA PHE A 42 1.61 9.87 -2.63
C PHE A 42 2.13 8.45 -2.33
N PHE A 43 2.10 7.53 -3.30
CA PHE A 43 2.70 6.20 -3.11
C PHE A 43 4.21 6.31 -2.87
N ALA A 44 4.91 7.09 -3.70
CA ALA A 44 6.35 7.33 -3.58
C ALA A 44 6.73 8.02 -2.27
N ALA A 45 5.90 8.93 -1.76
CA ALA A 45 6.14 9.61 -0.48
C ALA A 45 5.78 8.76 0.76
N SER A 46 4.99 7.68 0.59
CA SER A 46 4.51 6.84 1.69
C SER A 46 5.02 5.41 1.55
N TRP A 47 4.19 4.52 1.00
CA TRP A 47 4.44 3.09 0.93
C TRP A 47 5.73 2.69 0.20
N GLY A 48 6.24 3.52 -0.71
CA GLY A 48 7.52 3.28 -1.39
C GLY A 48 8.68 3.09 -0.41
N PRO A 49 9.12 4.14 0.31
CA PRO A 49 10.20 4.04 1.28
C PRO A 49 9.77 3.55 2.67
N VAL A 50 8.57 3.93 3.14
CA VAL A 50 8.18 3.75 4.55
C VAL A 50 8.06 2.28 4.93
N VAL A 51 7.60 1.40 4.02
CA VAL A 51 7.45 -0.03 4.34
C VAL A 51 8.80 -0.68 4.68
N TRP A 52 9.86 -0.30 3.98
CA TRP A 52 11.20 -0.84 4.18
C TRP A 52 11.83 -0.31 5.46
N VAL A 53 11.58 0.96 5.77
CA VAL A 53 12.00 1.57 7.04
C VAL A 53 11.30 0.88 8.21
N LEU A 54 9.97 0.76 8.18
CA LEU A 54 9.19 0.13 9.24
C LEU A 54 9.60 -1.33 9.47
N LEU A 55 9.77 -2.12 8.42
CA LEU A 55 10.23 -3.52 8.56
C LEU A 55 11.61 -3.61 9.23
N GLY A 56 12.52 -2.68 8.90
CA GLY A 56 13.84 -2.60 9.52
C GLY A 56 13.79 -2.16 10.97
N GLU A 57 12.98 -1.14 11.29
CA GLU A 57 12.87 -0.58 12.63
C GLU A 57 12.15 -1.53 13.58
N MET A 58 10.96 -2.04 13.23
CA MET A 58 10.13 -2.90 14.09
C MET A 58 10.81 -4.23 14.49
N SER A 59 11.87 -4.64 13.79
CA SER A 59 12.52 -5.92 14.02
C SER A 59 13.71 -5.78 14.99
N PRO A 60 13.78 -6.62 16.05
CA PRO A 60 14.94 -6.70 16.93
C PRO A 60 16.22 -6.98 16.14
N ASN A 61 17.35 -6.42 16.58
CA ASN A 61 18.60 -6.43 15.82
C ASN A 61 19.10 -7.86 15.51
N SER A 62 18.81 -8.83 16.39
CA SER A 62 19.18 -10.24 16.23
C SER A 62 18.44 -10.96 15.10
N VAL A 63 17.20 -10.57 14.80
CA VAL A 63 16.33 -11.24 13.81
C VAL A 63 15.97 -10.36 12.62
N ARG A 64 16.43 -9.11 12.60
CA ARG A 64 16.13 -8.13 11.54
C ARG A 64 16.36 -8.65 10.14
N ALA A 65 17.50 -9.30 9.88
CA ALA A 65 17.81 -9.85 8.56
C ALA A 65 16.81 -10.93 8.13
N ALA A 66 16.37 -11.78 9.07
CA ALA A 66 15.37 -12.82 8.81
C ALA A 66 13.96 -12.23 8.61
N ALA A 67 13.57 -11.24 9.41
CA ALA A 67 12.29 -10.55 9.25
C ALA A 67 12.21 -9.83 7.90
N LEU A 68 13.29 -9.15 7.49
CA LEU A 68 13.38 -8.51 6.18
C LEU A 68 13.30 -9.52 5.04
N SER A 69 13.99 -10.66 5.12
CA SER A 69 13.96 -11.67 4.04
C SER A 69 12.57 -12.30 3.87
N VAL A 70 11.87 -12.59 4.97
CA VAL A 70 10.48 -13.06 4.93
C VAL A 70 9.55 -11.99 4.35
N GLY A 71 9.70 -10.73 4.75
CA GLY A 71 8.93 -9.61 4.21
C GLY A 71 9.14 -9.42 2.71
N VAL A 72 10.40 -9.48 2.24
CA VAL A 72 10.74 -9.42 0.82
C VAL A 72 10.15 -10.60 0.05
N MET A 73 10.26 -11.82 0.58
CA MET A 73 9.67 -13.01 -0.06
C MET A 73 8.15 -12.87 -0.19
N ALA A 74 7.46 -12.47 0.88
CA ALA A 74 6.02 -12.23 0.85
C ALA A 74 5.64 -11.13 -0.16
N ASN A 75 6.42 -10.05 -0.24
CA ASN A 75 6.23 -8.99 -1.22
C ASN A 75 6.36 -9.50 -2.66
N TRP A 76 7.38 -10.31 -2.95
CA TRP A 76 7.57 -10.89 -4.29
C TRP A 76 6.47 -11.87 -4.68
N ILE A 77 5.99 -12.69 -3.74
CA ILE A 77 4.85 -13.59 -3.99
C ILE A 77 3.59 -12.78 -4.29
N ALA A 78 3.30 -11.73 -3.50
CA ALA A 78 2.17 -10.87 -3.75
C ALA A 78 2.28 -10.16 -5.11
N ASN A 79 3.46 -9.64 -5.45
CA ASN A 79 3.71 -9.01 -6.76
C ASN A 79 3.50 -9.99 -7.91
N PHE A 80 3.98 -11.23 -7.78
CA PHE A 80 3.77 -12.27 -8.78
C PHE A 80 2.28 -12.54 -9.01
N VAL A 81 1.53 -12.78 -7.93
CA VAL A 81 0.07 -13.04 -8.01
C VAL A 81 -0.66 -11.86 -8.64
N VAL A 82 -0.38 -10.63 -8.21
CA VAL A 82 -1.03 -9.45 -8.78
C VAL A 82 -0.68 -9.31 -10.25
N SER A 83 0.60 -9.46 -10.63
CA SER A 83 1.04 -9.27 -12.01
C SER A 83 0.45 -10.33 -12.95
N GLU A 84 0.33 -11.57 -12.49
CA GLU A 84 -0.26 -12.67 -13.25
C GLU A 84 -1.78 -12.52 -13.39
N ARG A 85 -2.49 -12.08 -12.35
CA ARG A 85 -3.95 -11.89 -12.37
C ARG A 85 -4.42 -10.56 -12.93
N PHE A 86 -3.55 -9.56 -13.03
CA PHE A 86 -3.92 -8.23 -13.46
C PHE A 86 -4.52 -8.19 -14.90
N PRO A 87 -3.98 -8.92 -15.90
CA PRO A 87 -4.61 -8.99 -17.22
C PRO A 87 -6.06 -9.48 -17.19
N GLU A 88 -6.35 -10.53 -16.40
CA GLU A 88 -7.72 -11.05 -16.21
C GLU A 88 -8.62 -9.99 -15.55
N LEU A 89 -8.11 -9.30 -14.54
CA LEU A 89 -8.85 -8.26 -13.83
C LEU A 89 -9.20 -7.07 -14.76
N VAL A 90 -8.28 -6.68 -15.64
CA VAL A 90 -8.52 -5.59 -16.61
C VAL A 90 -9.55 -5.99 -17.67
N GLN A 91 -9.63 -7.27 -18.05
CA GLN A 91 -10.69 -7.77 -18.94
C GLN A 91 -12.08 -7.64 -18.31
N VAL A 92 -12.19 -7.80 -16.99
CA VAL A 92 -13.46 -7.56 -16.25
C VAL A 92 -13.80 -6.07 -16.26
N GLY A 93 -12.80 -5.21 -16.08
CA GLY A 93 -12.96 -3.77 -16.25
C GLY A 93 -11.86 -2.97 -15.56
N LEU A 94 -11.30 -1.98 -16.28
CA LEU A 94 -10.25 -1.13 -15.74
C LEU A 94 -10.72 -0.28 -14.54
N GLY A 95 -11.98 0.19 -14.56
CA GLY A 95 -12.60 0.88 -13.43
C GLY A 95 -12.65 0.01 -12.17
N ILE A 96 -13.05 -1.26 -12.33
CA ILE A 96 -13.08 -2.25 -11.24
C ILE A 96 -11.67 -2.52 -10.70
N ALA A 97 -10.69 -2.69 -11.58
CA ALA A 97 -9.30 -2.89 -11.18
C ALA A 97 -8.76 -1.72 -10.33
N CYS A 98 -8.96 -0.48 -10.81
CA CYS A 98 -8.60 0.73 -10.06
C CYS A 98 -9.35 0.84 -8.74
N GLY A 99 -10.65 0.49 -8.72
CA GLY A 99 -11.49 0.49 -7.52
C GLY A 99 -11.00 -0.50 -6.47
N LEU A 100 -10.61 -1.71 -6.88
CA LEU A 100 -10.04 -2.72 -5.98
C LEU A 100 -8.75 -2.20 -5.33
N PHE A 101 -7.85 -1.59 -6.11
CA PHE A 101 -6.65 -0.97 -5.54
C PHE A 101 -6.96 0.22 -4.63
N ALA A 102 -8.00 1.01 -4.94
CA ALA A 102 -8.43 2.10 -4.07
C ALA A 102 -8.92 1.58 -2.70
N VAL A 103 -9.71 0.51 -2.70
CA VAL A 103 -10.16 -0.18 -1.48
C VAL A 103 -8.97 -0.73 -0.70
N SER A 104 -8.05 -1.43 -1.37
CA SER A 104 -6.82 -1.94 -0.75
C SER A 104 -5.98 -0.82 -0.12
N ALA A 105 -5.89 0.35 -0.75
CA ALA A 105 -5.23 1.52 -0.20
C ALA A 105 -5.91 2.05 1.08
N VAL A 106 -7.24 2.03 1.15
CA VAL A 106 -7.99 2.41 2.36
C VAL A 106 -7.80 1.37 3.47
N LEU A 107 -7.93 0.08 3.15
CA LEU A 107 -7.71 -1.00 4.12
C LEU A 107 -6.29 -0.97 4.69
N SER A 108 -5.30 -0.71 3.84
CA SER A 108 -3.91 -0.50 4.20
C SER A 108 -3.74 0.68 5.18
N LEU A 109 -4.38 1.82 4.91
CA LEU A 109 -4.38 2.96 5.84
C LEU A 109 -5.01 2.61 7.19
N LEU A 110 -6.15 1.92 7.19
CA LEU A 110 -6.83 1.48 8.42
C LEU A 110 -5.96 0.49 9.21
N TYR A 111 -5.28 -0.42 8.52
CA TYR A 111 -4.36 -1.37 9.15
C TYR A 111 -3.21 -0.64 9.85
N VAL A 112 -2.54 0.28 9.14
CA VAL A 112 -1.44 1.08 9.72
C VAL A 112 -1.95 1.89 10.91
N TRP A 113 -3.06 2.61 10.74
CA TRP A 113 -3.62 3.44 11.80
C TRP A 113 -3.98 2.66 13.07
N ARG A 114 -4.44 1.40 12.93
CA ARG A 114 -4.91 0.60 14.05
C ARG A 114 -3.87 -0.30 14.70
N PHE A 115 -2.92 -0.82 13.92
CA PHE A 115 -2.00 -1.90 14.33
C PHE A 115 -0.54 -1.49 14.33
N VAL A 116 -0.13 -0.50 13.53
CA VAL A 116 1.25 -0.04 13.50
C VAL A 116 1.45 1.02 14.58
N ARG A 117 2.37 0.75 15.50
CA ARG A 117 2.80 1.73 16.51
C ARG A 117 3.88 2.63 15.92
N GLU A 118 3.87 3.90 16.33
CA GLU A 118 4.89 4.87 15.91
C GLU A 118 6.26 4.45 16.48
N THR A 119 7.24 4.24 15.59
CA THR A 119 8.62 3.85 15.93
C THR A 119 9.56 5.07 16.05
N LYS A 120 9.12 6.24 15.59
CA LYS A 120 9.94 7.46 15.57
C LYS A 120 10.42 7.86 16.96
N GLY A 121 11.74 7.96 17.11
CA GLY A 121 12.40 8.40 18.35
C GLY A 121 12.65 7.29 19.37
N THR A 122 12.35 6.04 19.05
CA THR A 122 12.76 4.89 19.88
C THR A 122 14.13 4.42 19.39
N GLU A 123 15.12 4.35 20.29
CA GLU A 123 16.40 3.73 19.96
C GLU A 123 16.20 2.24 19.67
N LEU A 124 16.90 1.71 18.67
CA LEU A 124 16.74 0.32 18.20
C LEU A 124 16.93 -0.72 19.30
N GLU A 125 17.65 -0.38 20.37
CA GLU A 125 17.91 -1.21 21.55
C GLU A 125 16.69 -1.32 22.50
N GLN A 126 15.70 -0.45 22.37
CA GLN A 126 14.52 -0.39 23.25
C GLN A 126 13.26 -1.00 22.61
N MET A 127 13.35 -1.51 21.36
CA MET A 127 12.22 -2.13 20.68
C MET A 127 11.65 -3.35 21.45
N ASP A 128 12.51 -4.12 22.12
CA ASP A 128 12.13 -5.26 22.97
C ASP A 128 11.24 -4.82 24.16
N ALA A 129 11.39 -3.58 24.65
CA ALA A 129 10.59 -3.03 25.74
C ALA A 129 9.19 -2.57 25.30
N LEU A 130 9.00 -2.20 24.02
CA LEU A 130 7.68 -1.88 23.46
C LEU A 130 6.83 -3.12 23.21
N GLU A 131 7.47 -4.27 22.97
CA GLU A 131 6.81 -5.55 22.74
C GLU A 131 6.37 -6.24 24.04
N SER A 132 7.08 -6.02 25.15
CA SER A 132 6.91 -6.77 26.42
C SER A 132 5.88 -6.21 27.42
N GLY A 133 5.23 -5.08 27.13
CA GLY A 133 4.30 -4.44 28.09
C GLY A 133 5.03 -3.81 29.29
N PRO A 134 4.32 -3.11 30.20
CA PRO A 134 4.98 -2.31 31.25
C PRO A 134 5.89 -3.19 32.13
N PRO A 135 7.02 -2.64 32.62
CA PRO A 135 7.95 -3.38 33.44
C PRO A 135 7.20 -4.00 34.62
N ARG A 136 7.25 -5.33 34.77
CA ARG A 136 6.86 -5.95 36.03
C ARG A 136 7.86 -5.47 37.06
N LEU A 137 7.47 -4.47 37.85
CA LEU A 137 8.25 -4.04 39.01
C LEU A 137 8.59 -5.31 39.82
N PRO A 138 9.86 -5.50 40.22
CA PRO A 138 10.20 -6.60 41.09
C PRO A 138 9.33 -6.52 42.34
N ALA A 139 8.58 -7.59 42.61
CA ALA A 139 7.84 -7.72 43.85
C ALA A 139 8.86 -7.65 44.99
N SER A 140 8.74 -6.58 45.78
CA SER A 140 9.47 -6.36 47.03
C SER A 140 9.25 -7.51 48.01
#